data_AF-A0A6A6XLU6-F1
#
_entry.id   AF-A0A6A6XLU6-F1
#
_cell.length_a   1.000
_cell.length_b   1.000
_cell.length_c   1.000
_cell.angle_alpha   90.00
_cell.angle_beta   90.00
_cell.angle_gamma   90.00
#
_symmetry.space_group_name_H-M   'P 1'
#
loop_
_entity.id
_entity.type
_entity.pdbx_description
1 polymer ?
#
loop_
_entity_poly.entity_id
_entity_poly.type
_entity_poly.pdbx_seq_one_letter_code
_entity_poly.pdbx_strand_id
1 'polypeptide(L)'
;MARSLFLQAVSICFALFFSLSLSAPSGALEGTTGFSKRASALDDLWRSIPNTQKAGGDSALYFKIDQSKTDAWGITFLYGCTALMISDPEHVVVAHMQEINSQACLSLSDTPTVEKFISDKLEPATDFFDPGPNTRVELIYSSQQSGTPRLDLFINFLTDTWGLDESSIRRWAMAGGSGTGDAPGSPQGKAVIQWVAGNGQPKGTLKVFLGSSPSQENPIREDNF
;
A
#
# COMPACT_ATOMS: atom_id res chain seq x y z
N MET A 1 -34.43 31.30 70.93
CA MET A 1 -33.50 30.23 71.33
C MET A 1 -33.27 29.36 70.11
N ALA A 2 -32.32 29.68 69.23
CA ALA A 2 -30.88 29.41 69.37
C ALA A 2 -30.56 27.91 69.46
N ARG A 3 -30.45 27.29 68.28
CA ARG A 3 -29.80 26.00 67.90
C ARG A 3 -30.27 25.77 66.46
N SER A 4 -29.46 25.63 65.42
CA SER A 4 -28.08 25.21 65.31
C SER A 4 -27.61 25.64 63.91
N LEU A 5 -26.97 26.81 63.81
CA LEU A 5 -26.23 27.24 62.62
C LEU A 5 -24.81 26.65 62.66
N PHE A 6 -24.72 25.32 62.79
CA PHE A 6 -23.43 24.62 63.01
C PHE A 6 -23.26 23.38 62.13
N LEU A 7 -23.92 23.34 60.97
CA LEU A 7 -23.80 22.23 60.01
C LEU A 7 -23.70 22.70 58.54
N GLN A 8 -23.07 23.85 58.32
CA GLN A 8 -22.67 24.30 56.97
C GLN A 8 -21.18 24.68 56.88
N ALA A 9 -20.35 24.25 57.84
CA ALA A 9 -18.93 24.60 57.90
C ALA A 9 -17.98 23.37 57.94
N VAL A 10 -18.35 22.26 57.29
CA VAL A 10 -17.45 21.09 57.13
C VAL A 10 -17.54 20.54 55.69
N SER A 11 -17.33 21.42 54.69
CA SER A 11 -17.19 20.98 53.29
C SER A 11 -16.08 21.68 52.52
N ILE A 12 -15.13 22.33 53.21
CA ILE A 12 -13.99 23.01 52.59
C ILE A 12 -12.76 22.84 53.50
N CYS A 13 -12.16 21.64 53.54
CA CYS A 13 -10.88 21.37 54.22
C CYS A 13 -10.03 20.25 53.59
N PHE A 14 -10.16 19.98 52.28
CA PHE A 14 -9.28 19.03 51.58
C PHE A 14 -8.65 19.55 50.27
N ALA A 15 -8.74 20.86 50.02
CA ALA A 15 -8.20 21.47 48.78
C ALA A 15 -7.05 22.46 49.01
N LEU A 16 -6.44 22.50 50.20
CA LEU A 16 -5.39 23.48 50.53
C LEU A 16 -4.27 22.84 51.38
N PHE A 17 -3.61 21.81 50.85
CA PHE A 17 -2.37 21.29 51.47
C PHE A 17 -1.22 21.00 50.51
N PHE A 18 -1.26 21.45 49.26
CA PHE A 18 -0.09 21.37 48.38
C PHE A 18 0.06 22.62 47.51
N SER A 19 0.32 23.75 48.18
CA SER A 19 0.96 24.88 47.54
C SER A 19 2.20 25.28 48.34
N LEU A 20 3.35 25.19 47.65
CA LEU A 20 4.66 25.83 47.91
C LEU A 20 5.54 25.13 48.95
N SER A 21 6.72 24.62 48.61
CA SER A 21 7.90 25.40 48.19
C SER A 21 8.95 24.47 47.54
N LEU A 22 9.40 24.71 46.30
CA LEU A 22 10.59 25.49 45.90
C LEU A 22 11.95 24.82 46.19
N SER A 23 12.65 24.35 45.14
CA SER A 23 14.10 24.50 44.84
C SER A 23 14.49 23.66 43.61
N ALA A 24 14.99 24.30 42.53
CA ALA A 24 15.70 23.64 41.42
C ALA A 24 17.17 23.37 41.83
N PRO A 25 17.91 22.37 41.29
CA PRO A 25 18.32 22.37 39.87
C PRO A 25 18.52 20.98 39.19
N SER A 26 18.62 21.05 37.86
CA SER A 26 19.37 20.17 36.94
C SER A 26 19.24 18.64 37.03
N GLY A 27 18.59 18.05 36.02
CA GLY A 27 18.81 16.66 35.62
C GLY A 27 17.54 15.92 35.19
N ALA A 28 17.51 15.57 33.90
CA ALA A 28 16.82 14.42 33.31
C ALA A 28 15.32 14.19 33.58
N LEU A 29 14.54 14.22 32.49
CA LEU A 29 13.58 13.20 32.05
C LEU A 29 12.69 13.91 31.01
N GLU A 30 13.07 13.93 29.73
CA GLU A 30 12.81 12.85 28.76
C GLU A 30 11.42 12.24 28.94
N GLY A 31 10.54 12.47 27.97
CA GLY A 31 9.19 11.92 27.98
C GLY A 31 8.15 12.67 27.15
N THR A 32 8.52 13.71 26.39
CA THR A 32 7.74 14.06 25.21
C THR A 32 7.98 12.97 24.17
N THR A 33 7.12 11.96 24.16
CA THR A 33 6.95 11.09 22.98
C THR A 33 6.31 11.93 21.87
N GLY A 34 7.10 12.84 21.31
CA GLY A 34 6.98 13.13 19.91
C GLY A 34 7.15 11.79 19.21
N PHE A 35 6.06 11.23 18.69
CA PHE A 35 6.13 10.18 17.70
C PHE A 35 6.86 10.79 16.49
N SER A 36 8.19 10.81 16.53
CA SER A 36 9.01 10.94 15.34
C SER A 36 8.84 9.63 14.57
N LYS A 37 7.75 9.60 13.81
CA LYS A 37 7.41 8.52 12.90
C LYS A 37 8.63 8.29 12.01
N ARG A 38 9.31 7.15 12.14
CA ARG A 38 10.30 6.74 11.14
C ARG A 38 9.55 6.60 9.82
N ALA A 39 9.88 7.43 8.85
CA ALA A 39 9.55 7.15 7.47
C ALA A 39 10.16 5.78 7.12
N SER A 40 9.38 4.86 6.55
CA SER A 40 9.94 3.60 6.04
C SER A 40 10.47 3.80 4.64
N ALA A 41 11.44 2.96 4.28
CA ALA A 41 11.96 2.85 2.93
C ALA A 41 10.84 2.71 1.87
N LEU A 42 9.76 1.95 2.15
CA LEU A 42 8.61 1.84 1.24
C LEU A 42 7.82 3.14 1.10
N ASP A 43 7.58 3.89 2.20
CA ASP A 43 6.85 5.15 2.12
C ASP A 43 7.67 6.23 1.38
N ASP A 44 8.98 6.29 1.62
CA ASP A 44 9.88 7.20 0.92
C ASP A 44 10.01 6.86 -0.56
N LEU A 45 10.21 5.58 -0.89
CA LEU A 45 10.23 5.09 -2.26
C LEU A 45 8.91 5.38 -2.98
N TRP A 46 7.77 5.15 -2.32
CA TRP A 46 6.47 5.47 -2.90
C TRP A 46 6.31 6.96 -3.21
N ARG A 47 6.71 7.83 -2.27
CA ARG A 47 6.61 9.28 -2.43
C ARG A 47 7.52 9.81 -3.53
N SER A 48 8.67 9.17 -3.76
CA SER A 48 9.61 9.59 -4.81
C SER A 48 9.15 9.25 -6.23
N ILE A 49 8.26 8.25 -6.40
CA ILE A 49 7.74 7.87 -7.72
C ILE A 49 6.89 9.01 -8.32
N PRO A 50 7.21 9.52 -9.52
CA PRO A 50 6.36 10.42 -10.29
C PRO A 50 4.91 9.93 -10.48
N ASN A 51 3.94 10.84 -10.48
CA ASN A 51 2.53 10.46 -10.68
C ASN A 51 2.25 9.74 -12.01
N THR A 52 3.04 10.02 -13.06
CA THR A 52 2.94 9.34 -14.36
C THR A 52 3.36 7.87 -14.31
N GLN A 53 4.05 7.44 -13.26
CA GLN A 53 4.46 6.06 -13.00
C GLN A 53 3.61 5.39 -11.91
N LYS A 54 2.50 6.04 -11.52
CA LYS A 54 1.53 5.53 -10.54
C LYS A 54 0.24 5.16 -11.23
N ALA A 55 -0.14 3.89 -11.13
CA ALA A 55 -1.47 3.46 -11.51
C ALA A 55 -2.50 3.90 -10.45
N GLY A 56 -3.66 4.33 -10.94
CA GLY A 56 -4.81 4.75 -10.15
C GLY A 56 -6.04 4.81 -11.06
N GLY A 57 -7.26 4.90 -10.50
CA GLY A 57 -8.45 4.68 -11.33
C GLY A 57 -8.51 3.24 -11.87
N ASP A 58 -9.36 2.98 -12.85
CA ASP A 58 -9.23 1.78 -13.69
C ASP A 58 -8.15 2.03 -14.76
N SER A 59 -6.95 1.49 -14.54
CA SER A 59 -5.82 1.66 -15.44
C SER A 59 -4.90 0.44 -15.48
N ALA A 60 -4.20 0.28 -16.60
CA ALA A 60 -3.03 -0.58 -16.71
C ALA A 60 -1.97 0.20 -17.49
N LEU A 61 -0.82 0.42 -16.86
CA LEU A 61 0.23 1.27 -17.40
C LEU A 61 1.46 0.43 -17.72
N TYR A 62 1.81 0.35 -18.99
CA TYR A 62 3.04 -0.27 -19.48
C TYR A 62 4.22 0.71 -19.41
N PHE A 63 5.37 0.21 -18.98
CA PHE A 63 6.63 0.93 -18.97
C PHE A 63 7.74 0.04 -19.51
N LYS A 64 8.46 0.55 -20.51
CA LYS A 64 9.74 -0.03 -20.89
C LYS A 64 10.81 0.40 -19.89
N ILE A 65 11.62 -0.54 -19.40
CA ILE A 65 12.70 -0.26 -18.47
C ILE A 65 13.91 0.27 -19.24
N ASP A 66 14.43 1.42 -18.82
CA ASP A 66 15.79 1.86 -19.16
C ASP A 66 16.77 1.18 -18.19
N GLN A 67 17.38 0.08 -18.63
CA GLN A 67 18.26 -0.73 -17.78
C GLN A 67 19.48 0.04 -17.23
N SER A 68 19.80 1.23 -17.78
CA SER A 68 20.89 2.08 -17.31
C SER A 68 20.51 2.97 -16.12
N LYS A 69 19.23 3.04 -15.74
CA LYS A 69 18.73 3.93 -14.69
C LYS A 69 17.94 3.17 -13.65
N THR A 70 18.14 3.51 -12.39
CA THR A 70 17.23 3.08 -11.31
C THR A 70 15.92 3.84 -11.44
N ASP A 71 14.82 3.10 -11.47
CA ASP A 71 13.47 3.65 -11.63
C ASP A 71 12.46 2.82 -10.83
N ALA A 72 11.29 3.40 -10.55
CA ALA A 72 10.26 2.75 -9.78
C ALA A 72 8.85 3.12 -10.25
N TRP A 73 7.96 2.14 -10.14
CA TRP A 73 6.55 2.24 -10.53
C TRP A 73 5.69 1.69 -9.44
N GLY A 74 4.47 2.18 -9.33
CA GLY A 74 3.67 1.79 -8.19
C GLY A 74 2.18 1.97 -8.35
N ILE A 75 1.49 1.44 -7.36
CA ILE A 75 0.05 1.50 -7.20
C ILE A 75 -0.33 1.66 -5.73
N THR A 76 -1.51 2.23 -5.51
CA THR A 76 -2.12 2.27 -4.19
C THR A 76 -3.57 1.79 -4.22
N PHE A 77 -3.99 1.05 -3.19
CA PHE A 77 -5.21 0.22 -3.22
C PHE A 77 -6.18 0.56 -2.07
N LEU A 78 -6.57 1.83 -2.00
CA LEU A 78 -7.29 2.45 -0.87
C LEU A 78 -8.60 1.76 -0.40
N TYR A 79 -9.30 0.99 -1.23
CA TYR A 79 -10.66 0.54 -0.95
C TYR A 79 -11.01 -0.77 -1.67
N GLY A 80 -10.56 -1.92 -1.19
CA GLY A 80 -11.02 -3.19 -1.77
C GLY A 80 -10.49 -3.51 -3.18
N CYS A 81 -9.62 -2.66 -3.74
CA CYS A 81 -9.17 -2.68 -5.12
C CYS A 81 -8.31 -3.91 -5.45
N THR A 82 -8.17 -4.18 -6.75
CA THR A 82 -7.26 -5.20 -7.26
C THR A 82 -6.12 -4.55 -8.02
N ALA A 83 -4.93 -5.08 -7.79
CA ALA A 83 -3.71 -4.61 -8.41
C ALA A 83 -2.95 -5.77 -9.02
N LEU A 84 -2.38 -5.55 -10.21
CA LEU A 84 -1.41 -6.44 -10.81
C LEU A 84 -0.09 -5.70 -10.94
N MET A 85 0.96 -6.27 -10.38
CA MET A 85 2.35 -5.82 -10.58
C MET A 85 3.03 -6.84 -11.49
N ILE A 86 3.08 -6.56 -12.78
CA ILE A 86 3.75 -7.40 -13.78
C ILE A 86 5.15 -6.84 -13.99
N SER A 87 6.14 -7.71 -13.97
CA SER A 87 7.54 -7.31 -13.95
C SER A 87 8.41 -8.31 -14.70
N ASP A 88 9.34 -7.76 -15.47
CA ASP A 88 10.36 -8.45 -16.24
C ASP A 88 11.60 -7.52 -16.33
N PRO A 89 12.81 -8.02 -16.65
CA PRO A 89 13.99 -7.18 -16.84
C PRO A 89 13.87 -6.07 -17.90
N GLU A 90 12.93 -6.19 -18.83
CA GLU A 90 12.77 -5.22 -19.92
C GLU A 90 11.56 -4.30 -19.77
N HIS A 91 10.58 -4.68 -18.94
CA HIS A 91 9.32 -3.96 -18.84
C HIS A 91 8.60 -4.18 -17.51
N VAL A 92 7.70 -3.24 -17.19
CA VAL A 92 6.79 -3.29 -16.04
C VAL A 92 5.39 -2.95 -16.52
N VAL A 93 4.38 -3.65 -15.98
CA VAL A 93 2.99 -3.17 -15.99
C VAL A 93 2.51 -3.02 -14.57
N VAL A 94 1.97 -1.84 -14.25
CA VAL A 94 1.21 -1.61 -13.02
C VAL A 94 -0.26 -1.41 -13.39
N ALA A 95 -1.12 -2.34 -12.97
CA ALA A 95 -2.54 -2.30 -13.25
C ALA A 95 -3.34 -2.17 -11.98
N HIS A 96 -4.31 -1.26 -11.98
CA HIS A 96 -5.23 -0.97 -10.91
C HIS A 96 -6.66 -1.09 -11.41
N MET A 97 -7.44 -1.94 -10.76
CA MET A 97 -8.88 -2.01 -10.92
C MET A 97 -9.53 -1.50 -9.64
N GLN A 98 -10.26 -0.39 -9.76
CA GLN A 98 -11.07 0.16 -8.70
C GLN A 98 -12.33 -0.67 -8.52
N GLU A 99 -12.73 -0.81 -7.26
CA GLU A 99 -14.01 -1.39 -6.92
C GLU A 99 -14.83 -0.37 -6.12
N ILE A 100 -15.64 0.41 -6.82
CA ILE A 100 -16.46 1.49 -6.22
C ILE A 100 -17.94 1.25 -6.54
N ASN A 101 -18.78 1.22 -5.51
CA ASN A 101 -20.14 1.73 -5.62
C ASN A 101 -20.36 2.85 -4.59
N SER A 102 -21.46 3.59 -4.73
CA SER A 102 -21.76 4.78 -3.93
C SER A 102 -21.93 4.55 -2.41
N GLN A 103 -21.90 3.32 -1.89
CA GLN A 103 -22.24 3.03 -0.49
C GLN A 103 -21.38 1.98 0.25
N ALA A 104 -20.65 1.08 -0.41
CA ALA A 104 -19.64 0.21 0.23
C ALA A 104 -18.84 -0.57 -0.81
N CYS A 105 -17.57 -0.88 -0.49
CA CYS A 105 -16.72 -1.75 -1.30
C CYS A 105 -17.44 -3.08 -1.58
N LEU A 106 -17.61 -3.45 -2.84
CA LEU A 106 -18.00 -4.80 -3.20
C LEU A 106 -16.74 -5.67 -3.32
N SER A 107 -16.97 -6.98 -3.35
CA SER A 107 -16.01 -8.00 -3.75
C SER A 107 -15.98 -8.06 -5.27
N LEU A 108 -14.79 -8.20 -5.90
CA LEU A 108 -14.49 -8.57 -7.30
C LEU A 108 -15.39 -9.72 -7.82
N SER A 109 -16.69 -9.56 -7.84
CA SER A 109 -17.65 -10.66 -7.96
C SER A 109 -18.50 -10.50 -9.20
N ASP A 110 -18.43 -9.33 -9.84
CA ASP A 110 -19.08 -9.05 -11.11
C ASP A 110 -18.17 -9.46 -12.28
N THR A 111 -18.52 -10.57 -12.93
CA THR A 111 -17.79 -11.09 -14.11
C THR A 111 -17.70 -10.04 -15.23
N PRO A 112 -18.79 -9.41 -15.69
CA PRO A 112 -18.73 -8.47 -16.81
C PRO A 112 -17.79 -7.28 -16.57
N THR A 113 -17.78 -6.73 -15.35
CA THR A 113 -16.88 -5.62 -15.02
C THR A 113 -15.41 -6.04 -15.04
N VAL A 114 -15.09 -7.24 -14.53
CA VAL A 114 -13.72 -7.78 -14.57
C VAL A 114 -13.29 -8.09 -16.00
N GLU A 115 -14.13 -8.76 -16.80
CA GLU A 115 -13.85 -9.04 -18.22
C GLU A 115 -13.64 -7.74 -19.03
N LYS A 116 -14.44 -6.72 -18.75
CA LYS A 116 -14.30 -5.41 -19.39
C LYS A 116 -13.01 -4.70 -18.97
N PHE A 117 -12.61 -4.79 -17.70
CA PHE A 117 -11.31 -4.26 -17.27
C PHE A 117 -10.16 -4.98 -17.97
N ILE A 118 -10.22 -6.30 -18.06
CA ILE A 118 -9.20 -7.11 -18.73
C ILE A 118 -9.07 -6.66 -20.20
N SER A 119 -10.17 -6.68 -20.96
CA SER A 119 -10.16 -6.34 -22.38
C SER A 119 -9.84 -4.86 -22.68
N ASP A 120 -10.36 -3.91 -21.91
CA ASP A 120 -10.17 -2.48 -22.22
C ASP A 120 -8.87 -1.90 -21.67
N LYS A 121 -8.25 -2.54 -20.66
CA LYS A 121 -7.10 -2.00 -19.93
C LYS A 121 -5.94 -2.96 -19.92
N LEU A 122 -6.11 -4.14 -19.33
CA LEU A 122 -4.99 -5.04 -19.06
C LEU A 122 -4.41 -5.63 -20.35
N GLU A 123 -5.25 -6.15 -21.24
CA GLU A 123 -4.86 -6.75 -22.51
C GLU A 123 -4.08 -5.77 -23.39
N PRO A 124 -4.55 -4.52 -23.63
CA PRO A 124 -3.76 -3.51 -24.34
C PRO A 124 -2.41 -3.19 -23.70
N ALA A 125 -2.27 -3.28 -22.36
CA ALA A 125 -1.01 -3.03 -21.68
C ALA A 125 -0.04 -4.21 -21.82
N THR A 126 -0.55 -5.44 -21.92
CA THR A 126 0.25 -6.64 -22.16
C THR A 126 0.57 -6.87 -23.63
N ASP A 127 -0.22 -6.34 -24.58
CA ASP A 127 0.04 -6.46 -26.03
C ASP A 127 1.38 -5.85 -26.50
N PHE A 128 2.01 -5.03 -25.66
CA PHE A 128 3.35 -4.49 -25.93
C PHE A 128 4.46 -5.55 -25.83
N PHE A 129 4.20 -6.71 -25.21
CA PHE A 129 5.21 -7.73 -24.94
C PHE A 129 4.63 -9.14 -24.70
N ASP A 130 5.33 -10.16 -25.17
CA ASP A 130 5.05 -11.55 -24.79
C ASP A 130 5.69 -11.89 -23.44
N PRO A 131 5.09 -12.75 -22.62
CA PRO A 131 5.68 -13.15 -21.36
C PRO A 131 6.95 -13.97 -21.62
N GLY A 132 8.05 -13.57 -20.97
CA GLY A 132 9.32 -14.28 -20.99
C GLY A 132 9.51 -15.20 -19.77
N PRO A 133 10.63 -15.96 -19.73
CA PRO A 133 10.95 -16.83 -18.59
C PRO A 133 11.16 -16.08 -17.27
N ASN A 134 11.40 -14.77 -17.34
CA ASN A 134 11.61 -13.88 -16.20
C ASN A 134 10.36 -13.08 -15.81
N THR A 135 9.29 -13.17 -16.61
CA THR A 135 8.06 -12.43 -16.34
C THR A 135 7.40 -13.01 -15.10
N ARG A 136 7.03 -12.12 -14.18
CA ARG A 136 6.36 -12.46 -12.91
C ARG A 136 5.19 -11.52 -12.68
N VAL A 137 4.13 -12.04 -12.05
CA VAL A 137 2.93 -11.28 -11.71
C VAL A 137 2.67 -11.39 -10.22
N GLU A 138 2.57 -10.25 -9.54
CA GLU A 138 2.00 -10.17 -8.20
C GLU A 138 0.54 -9.69 -8.32
N LEU A 139 -0.41 -10.62 -8.17
CA LEU A 139 -1.85 -10.36 -8.16
C LEU A 139 -2.28 -10.05 -6.72
N ILE A 140 -2.51 -8.78 -6.44
CA ILE A 140 -2.83 -8.25 -5.12
C ILE A 140 -4.32 -7.93 -5.09
N TYR A 141 -5.03 -8.43 -4.08
CA TYR A 141 -6.48 -8.29 -3.96
C TYR A 141 -6.89 -8.08 -2.51
N SER A 142 -8.06 -7.47 -2.31
CA SER A 142 -8.62 -7.32 -0.97
C SER A 142 -9.13 -8.63 -0.39
N SER A 143 -8.71 -8.95 0.85
CA SER A 143 -9.29 -10.02 1.65
C SER A 143 -10.55 -9.61 2.41
N GLN A 144 -10.85 -8.29 2.48
CA GLN A 144 -12.10 -7.79 3.03
C GLN A 144 -13.17 -7.84 1.95
N GLN A 145 -14.10 -8.79 2.09
CA GLN A 145 -15.17 -9.01 1.12
C GLN A 145 -16.42 -9.64 1.73
N SER A 146 -17.57 -9.31 1.14
CA SER A 146 -18.72 -10.21 1.03
C SER A 146 -18.76 -10.73 -0.41
N GLY A 147 -18.51 -12.03 -0.63
CA GLY A 147 -18.51 -12.65 -1.97
C GLY A 147 -17.22 -13.41 -2.30
N THR A 148 -17.19 -14.09 -3.46
CA THR A 148 -15.99 -14.78 -3.98
C THR A 148 -15.32 -13.91 -5.04
N PRO A 149 -14.04 -13.54 -4.88
CA PRO A 149 -13.33 -12.73 -5.86
C PRO A 149 -13.08 -13.53 -7.14
N ARG A 150 -13.29 -12.90 -8.30
CA ARG A 150 -13.09 -13.43 -9.66
C ARG A 150 -11.63 -13.38 -10.09
N LEU A 151 -10.74 -13.85 -9.21
CA LEU A 151 -9.32 -13.96 -9.50
C LEU A 151 -9.06 -14.92 -10.65
N ASP A 152 -9.95 -15.92 -10.83
CA ASP A 152 -9.93 -16.87 -11.93
C ASP A 152 -9.93 -16.18 -13.30
N LEU A 153 -10.67 -15.09 -13.48
CA LEU A 153 -10.70 -14.36 -14.75
C LEU A 153 -9.34 -13.73 -15.09
N PHE A 154 -8.67 -13.14 -14.09
CA PHE A 154 -7.31 -12.63 -14.27
C PHE A 154 -6.32 -13.75 -14.55
N ILE A 155 -6.41 -14.86 -13.82
CA ILE A 155 -5.51 -16.01 -14.00
C ILE A 155 -5.70 -16.59 -15.40
N ASN A 156 -6.92 -16.90 -15.82
CA ASN A 156 -7.21 -17.46 -17.14
C ASN A 156 -6.76 -16.51 -18.26
N PHE A 157 -6.95 -15.20 -18.11
CA PHE A 157 -6.38 -14.25 -19.06
C PHE A 157 -4.85 -14.36 -19.13
N LEU A 158 -4.17 -14.28 -17.98
CA LEU A 158 -2.71 -14.32 -17.91
C LEU A 158 -2.15 -15.65 -18.45
N THR A 159 -2.79 -16.78 -18.17
CA THR A 159 -2.29 -18.11 -18.57
C THR A 159 -2.75 -18.52 -19.96
N ASP A 160 -4.05 -18.45 -20.23
CA ASP A 160 -4.64 -19.08 -21.41
C ASP A 160 -4.64 -18.14 -22.61
N THR A 161 -4.74 -16.83 -22.37
CA THR A 161 -4.76 -15.81 -23.43
C THR A 161 -3.36 -15.23 -23.66
N TRP A 162 -2.70 -14.79 -22.59
CA TRP A 162 -1.39 -14.15 -22.68
C TRP A 162 -0.21 -15.13 -22.67
N GLY A 163 -0.42 -16.36 -22.19
CA GLY A 163 0.57 -17.44 -22.28
C GLY A 163 1.61 -17.48 -21.15
N LEU A 164 1.35 -16.87 -20.00
CA LEU A 164 2.21 -16.92 -18.83
C LEU A 164 2.05 -18.27 -18.09
N ASP A 165 3.14 -18.85 -17.63
CA ASP A 165 3.09 -20.03 -16.75
C ASP A 165 2.47 -19.66 -15.39
N GLU A 166 1.48 -20.42 -14.91
CA GLU A 166 0.77 -20.11 -13.66
C GLU A 166 1.72 -20.03 -12.45
N SER A 167 2.85 -20.76 -12.44
CA SER A 167 3.85 -20.69 -11.37
C SER A 167 4.55 -19.33 -11.26
N SER A 168 4.44 -18.49 -12.31
CA SER A 168 4.93 -17.11 -12.32
C SER A 168 3.95 -16.11 -11.70
N ILE A 169 2.76 -16.56 -11.30
CA ILE A 169 1.71 -15.75 -10.68
C ILE A 169 1.69 -16.02 -9.18
N ARG A 170 1.89 -14.95 -8.39
CA ARG A 170 1.78 -14.96 -6.93
C ARG A 170 0.59 -14.14 -6.51
N ARG A 171 -0.15 -14.65 -5.52
CA ARG A 171 -1.42 -14.08 -5.04
C ARG A 171 -1.21 -13.47 -3.66
N TRP A 172 -1.63 -12.22 -3.47
CA TRP A 172 -1.53 -11.51 -2.20
C TRP A 172 -2.88 -10.99 -1.73
N ALA A 173 -3.40 -11.61 -0.68
CA ALA A 173 -4.61 -11.16 -0.01
C ALA A 173 -4.25 -10.06 1.00
N MET A 174 -4.80 -8.86 0.83
CA MET A 174 -4.55 -7.72 1.71
C MET A 174 -5.83 -7.36 2.45
N ALA A 175 -5.78 -7.31 3.79
CA ALA A 175 -6.88 -6.76 4.57
C ALA A 175 -7.00 -5.27 4.22
N GLY A 176 -8.05 -4.89 3.50
CA GLY A 176 -8.34 -3.49 3.21
C GLY A 176 -8.32 -2.67 4.50
N GLY A 177 -7.71 -1.49 4.48
CA GLY A 177 -7.83 -0.55 5.58
C GLY A 177 -8.88 0.48 5.22
N SER A 178 -9.76 0.87 6.16
CA SER A 178 -10.48 2.14 6.08
C SER A 178 -9.45 3.25 6.26
N GLY A 179 -8.69 3.54 5.21
CA GLY A 179 -7.49 4.35 5.32
C GLY A 179 -7.77 5.82 5.56
N THR A 180 -7.89 6.24 6.82
CA THR A 180 -7.25 7.48 7.23
C THR A 180 -5.78 7.12 7.43
N GLY A 181 -4.93 7.26 6.40
CA GLY A 181 -3.48 7.21 6.63
C GLY A 181 -3.04 8.37 7.54
N ASP A 182 -1.80 8.84 7.41
CA ASP A 182 -1.26 9.94 8.25
C ASP A 182 -2.07 11.24 8.19
N ALA A 183 -2.96 11.35 7.20
CA ALA A 183 -4.10 12.24 7.15
C ALA A 183 -5.33 11.47 6.60
N PRO A 184 -6.56 11.92 6.89
CA PRO A 184 -7.76 11.46 6.19
C PRO A 184 -7.52 11.51 4.66
N GLY A 185 -7.70 10.38 3.96
CA GLY A 185 -7.43 10.27 2.51
C GLY A 185 -6.00 9.84 2.13
N SER A 186 -5.12 9.55 3.10
CA SER A 186 -3.79 9.00 2.80
C SER A 186 -3.84 7.46 2.61
N PRO A 187 -3.29 6.93 1.50
CA PRO A 187 -3.38 5.52 1.16
C PRO A 187 -2.78 4.53 2.16
N GLN A 188 -3.63 3.61 2.64
CA GLN A 188 -3.24 2.44 3.43
C GLN A 188 -3.12 1.23 2.50
N GLY A 189 -1.95 1.09 1.88
CA GLY A 189 -1.68 0.05 0.91
C GLY A 189 -0.84 0.54 -0.26
N LYS A 190 0.40 0.07 -0.35
CA LYS A 190 1.33 0.45 -1.41
C LYS A 190 1.96 -0.80 -1.99
N ALA A 191 2.03 -0.87 -3.32
CA ALA A 191 2.91 -1.80 -3.99
C ALA A 191 3.81 -1.05 -4.97
N VAL A 192 5.08 -1.43 -5.01
CA VAL A 192 6.11 -0.79 -5.81
C VAL A 192 6.94 -1.87 -6.48
N ILE A 193 7.16 -1.74 -7.78
CA ILE A 193 8.27 -2.39 -8.48
C ILE A 193 9.38 -1.36 -8.62
N GLN A 194 10.61 -1.74 -8.26
CA GLN A 194 11.81 -0.94 -8.47
C GLN A 194 12.79 -1.73 -9.31
N TRP A 195 13.27 -1.13 -10.39
CA TRP A 195 14.48 -1.58 -11.07
C TRP A 195 15.68 -0.84 -10.49
N VAL A 196 16.70 -1.58 -10.06
CA VAL A 196 17.98 -1.04 -9.62
C VAL A 196 19.02 -1.36 -10.69
N ALA A 197 19.51 -0.34 -11.39
CA ALA A 197 20.51 -0.52 -12.42
C ALA A 197 21.84 -1.03 -11.82
N GLY A 198 22.49 -1.95 -12.51
CA GLY A 198 23.86 -2.34 -12.16
C GLY A 198 24.81 -1.18 -12.41
N ASN A 199 25.84 -1.04 -11.57
CA ASN A 199 26.86 0.00 -11.67
C ASN A 199 27.70 -0.14 -12.97
N GLY A 200 27.14 0.23 -14.11
CA GLY A 200 27.75 0.10 -15.45
C GLY A 200 27.73 -1.32 -16.03
N GLN A 201 26.91 -2.22 -15.49
CA GLN A 201 26.72 -3.59 -16.01
C GLN A 201 25.33 -3.74 -16.63
N PRO A 202 25.14 -4.60 -17.64
CA PRO A 202 23.82 -4.88 -18.25
C PRO A 202 22.87 -5.67 -17.32
N LYS A 203 23.32 -5.89 -16.08
CA LYS A 203 22.73 -6.74 -15.06
C LYS A 203 22.19 -5.87 -13.94
N GLY A 204 20.91 -6.00 -13.61
CA GLY A 204 20.25 -5.20 -12.58
C GLY A 204 19.42 -6.06 -11.64
N THR A 205 18.81 -5.41 -10.67
CA THR A 205 17.99 -6.07 -9.66
C THR A 205 16.57 -5.53 -9.72
N LEU A 206 15.59 -6.41 -9.87
CA LEU A 206 14.19 -6.06 -9.76
C LEU A 206 13.71 -6.36 -8.34
N LYS A 207 13.16 -5.36 -7.67
CA LYS A 207 12.64 -5.46 -6.30
C LYS A 207 11.15 -5.16 -6.29
N VAL A 208 10.38 -6.00 -5.61
CA VAL A 208 8.96 -5.76 -5.39
C VAL A 208 8.69 -5.55 -3.91
N PHE A 209 8.02 -4.45 -3.60
CA PHE A 209 7.59 -4.10 -2.25
C PHE A 209 6.07 -4.11 -2.19
N LEU A 210 5.51 -4.63 -1.11
CA LEU A 210 4.08 -4.68 -0.88
C LEU A 210 3.80 -4.54 0.61
N GLY A 211 3.18 -3.43 1.03
CA GLY A 211 2.89 -3.19 2.43
C GLY A 211 1.59 -2.43 2.68
N SER A 212 0.90 -2.80 3.76
CA SER A 212 -0.25 -2.07 4.33
C SER A 212 0.16 -1.11 5.46
N SER A 213 1.37 -1.27 6.00
CA SER A 213 1.94 -0.46 7.08
C SER A 213 3.19 0.29 6.60
N PRO A 214 3.42 1.54 7.05
CA PRO A 214 4.62 2.31 6.75
C PRO A 214 5.86 1.81 7.53
N SER A 215 5.96 0.52 7.86
CA SER A 215 7.10 -0.09 8.54
C SER A 215 7.82 -1.15 7.70
N GLN A 216 7.46 -1.29 6.42
CA GLN A 216 8.07 -2.30 5.57
C GLN A 216 9.40 -1.79 5.00
N GLU A 217 10.48 -2.43 5.43
CA GLU A 217 11.85 -2.07 5.05
C GLU A 217 12.40 -2.96 3.93
N ASN A 218 11.89 -4.19 3.77
CA ASN A 218 12.42 -5.18 2.83
C ASN A 218 11.46 -5.50 1.68
N PRO A 219 11.98 -5.79 0.47
CA PRO A 219 11.17 -6.26 -0.63
C PRO A 219 10.62 -7.67 -0.34
N ILE A 220 9.43 -7.95 -0.87
CA ILE A 220 8.83 -9.30 -0.87
C ILE A 220 9.45 -10.20 -1.95
N ARG A 221 10.12 -9.59 -2.94
CA ARG A 221 10.81 -10.28 -4.03
C ARG A 221 12.00 -9.47 -4.51
N GLU A 222 13.11 -10.14 -4.76
CA GLU A 222 14.34 -9.56 -5.29
C GLU A 222 14.95 -10.53 -6.30
N ASP A 223 14.96 -10.13 -7.57
CA ASP A 223 15.44 -10.94 -8.69
C ASP A 223 16.68 -10.27 -9.30
N ASN A 224 17.77 -11.02 -9.46
CA ASN A 224 19.00 -10.53 -10.08
C ASN A 224 19.15 -11.11 -11.48
N PHE A 225 19.46 -10.26 -12.46
CA PHE A 225 19.57 -10.62 -13.88
C PHE A 225 20.99 -10.43 -14.38
#